data_AF-A0A9W8HDQ3-F1
#
_entry.id   AF-A0A9W8HDQ3-F1
#
_cell.length_a   1.000
_cell.length_b   1.000
_cell.length_c   1.000
_cell.angle_alpha   90.00
_cell.angle_beta   90.00
_cell.angle_gamma   90.00
#
_symmetry.space_group_name_H-M   'P 1'
#
loop_
_entity.id
_entity.type
_entity.pdbx_description
1 polymer ?
#
loop_
_entity_poly.entity_id
_entity_poly.type
_entity_poly.pdbx_seq_one_letter_code
_entity_poly.pdbx_strand_id
1 'polypeptide(L)'
;MRPLNDPRLFDPTPLDDQLGDLLERHAGPEARPRRDDPRPEDYARRQHSYEVLNQLIAGGRWRALALAAEATALETDAREERALLKLWTYRALALVGMGQHAAAARELRRLEAATAHAELFRRAGRGRSPTVVWPFELRVLRARLPGLAHGDWRRAMERLAALGRAAARRAASGAASGAASGGDSDLDRQRAFRLELLLAGCAVRLRDAELATGILARLARAAPDDALLLSAAARLHLQLGGTAQAEALFVAAERLAGRDDELAQTNRALYAVAAGRWDDARALFAAVHAAHPDNIAAANNAAVCDLYLGSPQAMLAALQALMAAAPAAAGTSEELVFNYCTGLDLHYDGPRLHAAKARKMAEVATWAGDGFATSAFKLPHHHQQQQ
;
A
#
# COMPACT_ATOMS: atom_id res chain seq x y z
N MET A 1 -29.23 13.68 16.11
CA MET A 1 -28.14 13.84 15.13
C MET A 1 -26.83 13.64 15.87
N ARG A 2 -25.94 12.76 15.38
CA ARG A 2 -24.64 12.54 16.04
C ARG A 2 -23.59 13.43 15.35
N PRO A 3 -22.84 14.26 16.08
CA PRO A 3 -21.77 15.04 15.48
C PRO A 3 -20.64 14.11 15.00
N LEU A 4 -19.79 14.58 14.09
CA LEU A 4 -18.72 13.77 13.49
C LEU A 4 -17.59 13.39 14.48
N ASN A 5 -17.59 14.03 15.66
CA ASN A 5 -16.71 13.74 16.79
C ASN A 5 -17.43 12.95 17.91
N ASP A 6 -18.60 12.36 17.66
CA ASP A 6 -19.27 11.51 18.65
C ASP A 6 -18.41 10.26 18.94
N PRO A 7 -17.99 10.00 20.20
CA PRO A 7 -17.14 8.86 20.56
C PRO A 7 -17.66 7.51 20.08
N ARG A 8 -18.99 7.36 19.96
CA ARG A 8 -19.64 6.10 19.55
C ARG A 8 -19.45 5.79 18.06
N LEU A 9 -18.87 6.70 17.28
CA LEU A 9 -18.52 6.45 15.88
C LEU A 9 -17.21 5.68 15.74
N PHE A 10 -16.33 5.74 16.75
CA PHE A 10 -15.04 5.06 16.77
C PHE A 10 -15.19 3.66 17.38
N ASP A 11 -14.54 2.67 16.79
CA ASP A 11 -14.31 1.37 17.44
C ASP A 11 -13.07 1.49 18.34
N PRO A 12 -12.96 0.70 19.42
CA PRO A 12 -11.72 0.63 20.19
C PRO A 12 -10.52 0.37 19.29
N THR A 13 -9.46 1.16 19.47
CA THR A 13 -8.23 1.00 18.68
C THR A 13 -7.60 -0.36 18.98
N PRO A 14 -7.33 -1.20 17.97
CA PRO A 14 -6.55 -2.41 18.16
C PRO A 14 -5.11 -2.02 18.48
N LEU A 15 -4.62 -2.42 19.66
CA LEU A 15 -3.27 -2.11 20.15
C LEU A 15 -2.32 -3.32 20.06
N ASP A 16 -2.80 -4.45 19.55
CA ASP A 16 -2.00 -5.67 19.35
C ASP A 16 -0.84 -5.40 18.39
N ASP A 17 0.36 -5.80 18.83
CA ASP A 17 1.58 -5.76 18.02
C ASP A 17 1.89 -7.18 17.57
N GLN A 18 1.37 -7.58 16.41
CA GLN A 18 1.53 -8.96 15.93
C GLN A 18 2.99 -9.38 15.81
N LEU A 19 3.88 -8.44 15.47
CA LEU A 19 5.32 -8.67 15.42
C LEU A 19 5.91 -8.77 16.82
N GLY A 20 5.48 -7.91 17.75
CA GLY A 20 5.75 -8.02 19.20
C GLY A 20 5.40 -9.40 19.75
N ASP A 21 4.16 -9.85 19.54
CA ASP A 21 3.67 -11.16 19.97
C ASP A 21 4.49 -12.30 19.36
N LEU A 22 4.91 -12.16 18.10
CA LEU A 22 5.73 -13.17 17.43
C LEU A 22 7.16 -13.22 18.01
N LEU A 23 7.74 -12.07 18.35
CA LEU A 23 9.02 -11.98 19.07
C LEU A 23 8.94 -12.62 20.44
N GLU A 24 7.84 -12.44 21.16
CA GLU A 24 7.66 -13.08 22.47
C GLU A 24 7.69 -14.60 22.40
N ARG A 25 7.13 -15.16 21.32
CA ARG A 25 7.07 -16.60 21.08
C ARG A 25 8.38 -17.22 20.60
N HIS A 26 9.21 -16.48 19.86
CA HIS A 26 10.36 -17.08 19.16
C HIS A 26 11.72 -16.49 19.51
N ALA A 27 11.79 -15.28 20.07
CA ALA A 27 13.04 -14.64 20.48
C ALA A 27 13.16 -14.58 22.00
N GLY A 28 14.38 -14.80 22.52
CA GLY A 28 14.68 -14.62 23.94
C GLY A 28 14.55 -13.16 24.38
N PRO A 29 14.21 -12.86 25.65
CA PRO A 29 13.95 -11.50 26.12
C PRO A 29 15.05 -10.48 25.79
N GLU A 30 16.32 -10.89 25.96
CA GLU A 30 17.52 -10.08 25.71
C GLU A 30 17.67 -9.65 24.23
N ALA A 31 17.09 -10.41 23.30
CA ALA A 31 17.22 -10.18 21.86
C ALA A 31 16.09 -9.33 21.29
N ARG A 32 15.04 -9.04 22.06
CA ARG A 32 13.85 -8.32 21.56
C ARG A 32 14.16 -6.81 21.50
N PRO A 33 14.04 -6.16 20.34
CA PRO A 33 14.19 -4.72 20.27
C PRO A 33 13.04 -4.02 21.01
N ARG A 34 13.27 -2.78 21.44
CA ARG A 34 12.19 -1.95 21.96
C ARG A 34 11.24 -1.59 20.82
N ARG A 35 9.96 -1.95 20.99
CA ARG A 35 8.88 -1.58 20.07
C ARG A 35 7.96 -0.55 20.71
N ASP A 36 7.15 0.11 19.88
CA ASP A 36 6.20 1.11 20.35
C ASP A 36 5.08 0.43 21.15
N ASP A 37 4.71 1.01 22.30
CA ASP A 37 3.62 0.55 23.18
C ASP A 37 2.69 1.75 23.47
N PRO A 38 2.00 2.29 22.45
CA PRO A 38 1.20 3.48 22.61
C PRO A 38 -0.05 3.19 23.43
N ARG A 39 -0.29 3.98 24.50
CA ARG A 39 -1.48 3.81 25.35
C ARG A 39 -2.51 4.89 25.07
N PRO A 40 -3.82 4.60 25.20
CA PRO A 40 -4.86 5.60 25.01
C PRO A 40 -4.65 6.86 25.86
N GLU A 41 -4.14 6.71 27.08
CA GLU A 41 -3.89 7.83 28.00
C GLU A 41 -2.82 8.81 27.49
N ASP A 42 -1.86 8.35 26.68
CA ASP A 42 -0.76 9.18 26.17
C ASP A 42 -1.25 10.26 25.20
N TYR A 43 -2.37 9.98 24.52
CA TYR A 43 -2.96 10.80 23.46
C TYR A 43 -4.27 11.47 23.90
N ALA A 44 -4.95 10.95 24.93
CA ALA A 44 -6.24 11.45 25.36
C ALA A 44 -6.22 12.95 25.71
N ARG A 45 -7.33 13.63 25.41
CA ARG A 45 -7.59 15.04 25.76
C ARG A 45 -6.55 16.02 25.21
N ARG A 46 -5.98 15.71 24.04
CA ARG A 46 -4.99 16.55 23.35
C ARG A 46 -5.34 16.66 21.88
N GLN A 47 -5.16 17.86 21.34
CA GLN A 47 -5.17 18.07 19.89
C GLN A 47 -3.74 17.94 19.36
N HIS A 48 -3.53 17.01 18.44
CA HIS A 48 -2.24 16.81 17.78
C HIS A 48 -2.21 17.56 16.45
N SER A 49 -1.07 18.19 16.13
CA SER A 49 -0.91 18.88 14.86
C SER A 49 -0.82 17.89 13.69
N TYR A 50 -1.18 18.34 12.49
CA TYR A 50 -1.05 17.51 11.28
C TYR A 50 0.42 17.11 11.00
N GLU A 51 1.38 17.93 11.42
CA GLU A 51 2.82 17.62 11.37
C GLU A 51 3.11 16.32 12.14
N VAL A 52 2.63 16.23 13.39
CA VAL A 52 2.80 15.05 14.24
C VAL A 52 2.13 13.82 13.61
N LEU A 53 0.89 13.97 13.11
CA LEU A 53 0.20 12.87 12.44
C LEU A 53 0.95 12.37 11.20
N ASN A 54 1.53 13.28 10.41
CA ASN A 54 2.34 12.92 9.24
C ASN A 54 3.65 12.22 9.63
N GLN A 55 4.29 12.61 10.74
CA GLN A 55 5.46 11.92 11.27
C GLN A 55 5.13 10.50 11.74
N LEU A 56 3.94 10.27 12.31
CA LEU A 56 3.49 8.92 12.67
C LEU A 56 3.30 8.03 11.43
N ILE A 57 2.77 8.59 10.33
CA ILE A 57 2.69 7.90 9.02
C ILE A 57 4.09 7.54 8.53
N ALA A 58 5.00 8.51 8.48
CA ALA A 58 6.35 8.31 7.97
C ALA A 58 7.14 7.24 8.77
N GLY A 59 6.89 7.13 10.07
CA GLY A 59 7.48 6.11 10.93
C GLY A 59 6.73 4.77 10.97
N GLY A 60 5.63 4.60 10.22
CA GLY A 60 4.83 3.37 10.26
C GLY A 60 4.19 3.07 11.62
N ARG A 61 4.00 4.10 12.46
CA ARG A 61 3.42 4.01 13.81
C ARG A 61 1.89 4.15 13.73
N TRP A 62 1.25 3.16 13.15
CA TRP A 62 -0.17 3.17 12.84
C TRP A 62 -1.06 3.12 14.08
N ARG A 63 -0.67 2.41 15.15
CA ARG A 63 -1.43 2.36 16.42
C ARG A 63 -1.47 3.73 17.08
N ALA A 64 -0.31 4.38 17.18
CA ALA A 64 -0.18 5.75 17.67
C ALA A 64 -0.98 6.75 16.80
N LEU A 65 -0.93 6.61 15.46
CA LEU A 65 -1.71 7.46 14.56
C LEU A 65 -3.21 7.32 14.78
N ALA A 66 -3.68 6.08 14.95
CA ALA A 66 -5.09 5.77 15.22
C ALA A 66 -5.59 6.45 16.51
N LEU A 67 -4.80 6.39 17.59
CA LEU A 67 -5.11 7.04 18.87
C LEU A 67 -5.04 8.57 18.78
N ALA A 68 -3.97 9.12 18.18
CA ALA A 68 -3.78 10.56 18.05
C ALA A 68 -4.87 11.21 17.19
N ALA A 69 -5.26 10.56 16.07
CA ALA A 69 -6.31 11.05 15.20
C ALA A 69 -7.69 11.01 15.87
N GLU A 70 -7.99 9.94 16.62
CA GLU A 70 -9.22 9.82 17.42
C GLU A 70 -9.27 10.90 18.50
N ALA A 71 -8.24 11.00 19.35
CA ALA A 71 -8.19 11.99 20.42
C ALA A 71 -8.33 13.43 19.90
N THR A 72 -7.61 13.76 18.81
CA THR A 72 -7.72 15.08 18.18
C THR A 72 -9.13 15.34 17.66
N ALA A 73 -9.79 14.32 17.07
CA ALA A 73 -11.15 14.46 16.56
C ALA A 73 -12.16 14.71 17.68
N LEU A 74 -12.03 14.00 18.82
CA LEU A 74 -12.89 14.17 19.98
C LEU A 74 -12.78 15.57 20.61
N GLU A 75 -11.60 16.18 20.56
CA GLU A 75 -11.34 17.53 21.08
C GLU A 75 -11.62 18.66 20.07
N THR A 76 -11.90 18.33 18.80
CA THR A 76 -12.19 19.33 17.75
C THR A 76 -13.66 19.77 17.83
N ASP A 77 -13.96 21.06 17.64
CA ASP A 77 -15.34 21.58 17.63
C ASP A 77 -16.18 20.85 16.58
N ALA A 78 -17.38 20.41 16.96
CA ALA A 78 -18.31 19.69 16.09
C ALA A 78 -18.70 20.49 14.82
N ARG A 79 -18.56 21.83 14.84
CA ARG A 79 -18.81 22.73 13.71
C ARG A 79 -17.68 22.70 12.67
N GLU A 80 -16.49 22.24 13.03
CA GLU A 80 -15.33 22.16 12.14
C GLU A 80 -15.34 20.88 11.28
N GLU A 81 -16.43 20.66 10.55
CA GLU A 81 -16.66 19.41 9.79
C GLU A 81 -15.52 19.05 8.84
N ARG A 82 -14.88 20.05 8.21
CA ARG A 82 -13.74 19.83 7.31
C ARG A 82 -12.51 19.29 8.04
N ALA A 83 -12.21 19.81 9.24
CA ALA A 83 -11.11 19.34 10.06
C ALA A 83 -11.40 17.92 10.57
N LEU A 84 -12.62 17.68 11.04
CA LEU A 84 -13.08 16.36 11.49
C LEU A 84 -12.96 15.32 10.37
N LEU A 85 -13.41 15.61 9.15
CA LEU A 85 -13.29 14.68 8.03
C LEU A 85 -11.83 14.43 7.60
N LYS A 86 -10.94 15.40 7.79
CA LYS A 86 -9.49 15.21 7.58
C LYS A 86 -8.92 14.27 8.64
N LEU A 87 -9.30 14.42 9.92
CA LEU A 87 -8.91 13.49 10.99
C LEU A 87 -9.46 12.08 10.78
N TRP A 88 -10.69 11.94 10.27
CA TRP A 88 -11.24 10.66 9.82
C TRP A 88 -10.42 10.00 8.69
N THR A 89 -9.74 10.80 7.86
CA THR A 89 -8.81 10.27 6.84
C THR A 89 -7.58 9.64 7.49
N TYR A 90 -7.00 10.29 8.51
CA TYR A 90 -5.89 9.73 9.28
C TYR A 90 -6.31 8.47 10.05
N ARG A 91 -7.47 8.50 10.71
CA ARG A 91 -8.04 7.35 11.43
C ARG A 91 -8.24 6.14 10.52
N ALA A 92 -8.88 6.34 9.37
CA ALA A 92 -9.11 5.26 8.41
C ALA A 92 -7.80 4.75 7.80
N LEU A 93 -6.85 5.64 7.52
CA LEU A 93 -5.53 5.26 7.01
C LEU A 93 -4.75 4.42 8.03
N ALA A 94 -4.77 4.79 9.30
CA ALA A 94 -4.14 4.03 10.39
C ALA A 94 -4.69 2.60 10.46
N LEU A 95 -6.02 2.45 10.49
CA LEU A 95 -6.66 1.14 10.52
C LEU A 95 -6.31 0.29 9.28
N VAL A 96 -6.25 0.91 8.09
CA VAL A 96 -5.81 0.20 6.87
C VAL A 96 -4.33 -0.16 6.94
N GLY A 97 -3.47 0.71 7.47
CA GLY A 97 -2.04 0.46 7.66
C GLY A 97 -1.75 -0.71 8.61
N MET A 98 -2.62 -0.97 9.58
CA MET A 98 -2.55 -2.14 10.47
C MET A 98 -3.23 -3.40 9.89
N GLY A 99 -3.73 -3.36 8.66
CA GLY A 99 -4.52 -4.45 8.07
C GLY A 99 -5.92 -4.64 8.67
N GLN A 100 -6.36 -3.72 9.54
CA GLN A 100 -7.65 -3.74 10.25
C GLN A 100 -8.80 -3.24 9.35
N HIS A 101 -8.90 -3.81 8.15
CA HIS A 101 -9.82 -3.38 7.09
C HIS A 101 -11.30 -3.49 7.51
N ALA A 102 -11.64 -4.52 8.30
CA ALA A 102 -13.01 -4.71 8.78
C ALA A 102 -13.44 -3.62 9.77
N ALA A 103 -12.54 -3.22 10.67
CA ALA A 103 -12.77 -2.09 11.60
C ALA A 103 -12.93 -0.78 10.83
N ALA A 104 -12.00 -0.47 9.92
CA ALA A 104 -12.09 0.71 9.05
C ALA A 104 -13.42 0.75 8.28
N ALA A 105 -13.86 -0.39 7.75
CA ALA A 105 -15.12 -0.48 7.01
C ALA A 105 -16.35 -0.26 7.91
N ARG A 106 -16.33 -0.70 9.18
CA ARG A 106 -17.41 -0.44 10.14
C ARG A 106 -17.46 1.03 10.54
N GLU A 107 -16.33 1.62 10.92
CA GLU A 107 -16.25 3.03 11.31
C GLU A 107 -16.72 3.95 10.17
N LEU A 108 -16.24 3.75 8.94
CA LEU A 108 -16.68 4.59 7.81
C LEU A 108 -18.17 4.40 7.46
N ARG A 109 -18.77 3.23 7.74
CA ARG A 109 -20.23 3.07 7.62
C ARG A 109 -20.97 3.87 8.69
N ARG A 110 -20.48 3.91 9.93
CA ARG A 110 -21.05 4.74 11.00
C ARG A 110 -20.91 6.22 10.69
N LEU A 111 -19.75 6.65 10.17
CA LEU A 111 -19.52 8.01 9.71
C LEU A 111 -20.45 8.39 8.55
N GLU A 112 -20.65 7.48 7.58
CA GLU A 112 -21.59 7.68 6.48
C GLU A 112 -23.02 7.82 6.98
N ALA A 113 -23.44 6.98 7.93
CA ALA A 113 -24.73 7.15 8.58
C ALA A 113 -24.80 8.50 9.31
N ALA A 114 -23.81 8.87 10.12
CA ALA A 114 -23.81 10.14 10.84
C ALA A 114 -23.92 11.35 9.89
N THR A 115 -23.17 11.36 8.78
CA THR A 115 -23.21 12.42 7.76
C THR A 115 -24.52 12.45 6.97
N ALA A 116 -25.09 11.28 6.63
CA ALA A 116 -26.41 11.18 6.04
C ALA A 116 -27.52 11.78 6.92
N HIS A 117 -27.37 11.63 8.24
CA HIS A 117 -28.29 12.20 9.23
C HIS A 117 -27.93 13.63 9.63
N ALA A 118 -26.68 14.05 9.41
CA ALA A 118 -26.26 15.42 9.66
C ALA A 118 -26.95 16.40 8.70
N GLU A 119 -27.37 15.92 7.52
CA GLU A 119 -28.12 16.69 6.55
C GLU A 119 -29.13 15.82 5.77
N LEU A 120 -30.15 15.28 6.44
CA LEU A 120 -31.29 14.76 5.68
C LEU A 120 -31.90 15.87 4.79
N PHE A 121 -31.86 17.14 5.20
CA PHE A 121 -32.45 18.24 4.43
C PHE A 121 -31.95 19.61 4.94
N ARG A 122 -30.74 20.07 4.60
CA ARG A 122 -30.55 21.54 4.68
C ARG A 122 -31.31 22.28 3.59
N ARG A 123 -31.76 21.59 2.54
CA ARG A 123 -32.77 22.01 1.55
C ARG A 123 -33.01 20.87 0.57
N ALA A 124 -34.26 20.53 0.31
CA ALA A 124 -34.66 19.64 -0.77
C ALA A 124 -34.03 20.15 -2.08
N GLY A 125 -33.02 19.45 -2.56
CA GLY A 125 -32.15 19.93 -3.64
C GLY A 125 -31.30 18.83 -4.25
N ARG A 126 -31.96 17.72 -4.62
CA ARG A 126 -31.49 16.61 -5.48
C ARG A 126 -30.47 15.63 -4.88
N GLY A 127 -30.95 14.46 -4.44
CA GLY A 127 -30.45 13.09 -4.72
C GLY A 127 -28.94 12.77 -4.69
N ARG A 128 -28.08 13.60 -4.09
CA ARG A 128 -26.63 13.38 -4.03
C ARG A 128 -26.28 12.57 -2.78
N SER A 129 -25.34 11.63 -2.93
CA SER A 129 -24.81 10.82 -1.83
C SER A 129 -24.24 11.71 -0.72
N PRO A 130 -24.48 11.41 0.57
CA PRO A 130 -24.00 12.19 1.72
C PRO A 130 -22.46 12.27 1.80
N THR A 131 -21.77 11.36 1.12
CA THR A 131 -20.31 11.31 1.05
C THR A 131 -19.70 12.27 0.02
N VAL A 132 -20.49 13.03 -0.74
CA VAL A 132 -19.98 13.96 -1.77
C VAL A 132 -19.08 15.06 -1.17
N VAL A 133 -19.32 15.46 0.08
CA VAL A 133 -18.54 16.48 0.80
C VAL A 133 -17.26 15.95 1.45
N TRP A 134 -17.05 14.62 1.44
CA TRP A 134 -15.87 14.02 2.06
C TRP A 134 -14.59 14.34 1.29
N PRO A 135 -13.44 14.48 1.99
CA PRO A 135 -12.12 14.50 1.38
C PRO A 135 -11.97 13.37 0.35
N PHE A 136 -11.27 13.65 -0.75
CA PHE A 136 -11.19 12.71 -1.86
C PHE A 136 -10.52 11.40 -1.45
N GLU A 137 -9.49 11.50 -0.63
CA GLU A 137 -8.69 10.40 -0.08
C GLU A 137 -9.59 9.47 0.76
N LEU A 138 -10.44 10.04 1.62
CA LEU A 138 -11.41 9.29 2.42
C LEU A 138 -12.45 8.56 1.55
N ARG A 139 -12.90 9.19 0.45
CA ARG A 139 -13.79 8.55 -0.52
C ARG A 139 -13.12 7.38 -1.24
N VAL A 140 -11.84 7.52 -1.61
CA VAL A 140 -11.05 6.44 -2.23
C VAL A 140 -10.87 5.28 -1.25
N LEU A 141 -10.52 5.55 0.01
CA LEU A 141 -10.43 4.52 1.05
C LEU A 141 -11.77 3.78 1.21
N ARG A 142 -12.87 4.51 1.38
CA ARG A 142 -14.23 3.92 1.45
C ARG A 142 -14.58 3.07 0.21
N ALA A 143 -14.15 3.50 -0.97
CA ALA A 143 -14.38 2.75 -2.20
C ALA A 143 -13.61 1.43 -2.24
N ARG A 144 -12.38 1.38 -1.71
CA ARG A 144 -11.51 0.19 -1.73
C ARG A 144 -11.84 -0.83 -0.63
N LEU A 145 -12.36 -0.39 0.51
CA LEU A 145 -12.58 -1.24 1.69
C LEU A 145 -13.42 -2.52 1.46
N PRO A 146 -14.47 -2.58 0.60
CA PRO A 146 -15.16 -3.84 0.32
C PRO A 146 -14.21 -4.95 -0.14
N GLY A 147 -13.29 -4.62 -1.06
CA GLY A 147 -12.29 -5.55 -1.57
C GLY A 147 -11.23 -5.91 -0.53
N LEU A 148 -10.74 -4.92 0.23
CA LEU A 148 -9.71 -5.13 1.25
C LEU A 148 -10.21 -5.95 2.46
N ALA A 149 -11.44 -5.71 2.90
CA ALA A 149 -11.98 -6.32 4.12
C ALA A 149 -12.67 -7.68 3.89
N HIS A 150 -13.29 -7.90 2.72
CA HIS A 150 -14.12 -9.09 2.48
C HIS A 150 -13.85 -9.74 1.11
N GLY A 151 -12.86 -9.28 0.35
CA GLY A 151 -12.61 -9.77 -1.01
C GLY A 151 -13.66 -9.36 -2.05
N ASP A 152 -14.61 -8.46 -1.70
CA ASP A 152 -15.65 -7.98 -2.61
C ASP A 152 -15.09 -6.89 -3.55
N TRP A 153 -14.23 -7.32 -4.47
CA TRP A 153 -13.57 -6.46 -5.46
C TRP A 153 -14.54 -5.92 -6.52
N ARG A 154 -15.69 -6.58 -6.74
CA ARG A 154 -16.74 -6.10 -7.62
C ARG A 154 -17.36 -4.81 -7.08
N ARG A 155 -17.76 -4.80 -5.81
CA ARG A 155 -18.28 -3.60 -5.17
C ARG A 155 -17.25 -2.48 -5.05
N ALA A 156 -15.97 -2.83 -4.83
CA ALA A 156 -14.90 -1.85 -4.84
C ALA A 156 -14.76 -1.19 -6.22
N MET A 157 -14.77 -2.00 -7.29
CA MET A 157 -14.73 -1.55 -8.67
C MET A 157 -15.90 -0.64 -9.01
N GLU A 158 -17.14 -1.00 -8.64
CA GLU A 158 -18.33 -0.16 -8.86
C GLU A 158 -18.20 1.22 -8.20
N ARG A 159 -17.75 1.26 -6.94
CA ARG A 159 -17.56 2.51 -6.18
C ARG A 159 -16.46 3.37 -6.79
N LEU A 160 -15.33 2.78 -7.15
CA LEU A 160 -14.23 3.49 -7.81
C LEU A 160 -14.66 4.03 -9.18
N ALA A 161 -15.41 3.26 -9.97
CA ALA A 161 -15.92 3.68 -11.27
C ALA A 161 -16.92 4.83 -11.14
N ALA A 162 -17.78 4.81 -10.12
CA ALA A 162 -18.67 5.93 -9.83
C ALA A 162 -17.90 7.20 -9.47
N LEU A 163 -16.85 7.10 -8.64
CA LEU A 163 -15.96 8.23 -8.34
C LEU A 163 -15.22 8.73 -9.58
N GLY A 164 -14.74 7.82 -10.44
CA GLY A 164 -14.01 8.15 -11.66
C GLY A 164 -14.88 8.91 -12.65
N ARG A 165 -16.10 8.40 -12.92
CA ARG A 165 -17.09 9.11 -13.75
C ARG A 165 -17.48 10.48 -13.19
N ALA A 166 -17.54 10.62 -11.87
CA ALA A 166 -17.83 11.91 -11.25
C ALA A 166 -16.66 12.89 -11.38
N ALA A 167 -15.42 12.43 -11.26
CA ALA A 167 -14.23 13.26 -11.48
C ALA A 167 -14.09 13.68 -12.95
N ALA A 168 -14.23 12.75 -13.89
CA ALA A 168 -14.16 13.03 -15.32
C ALA A 168 -15.24 14.04 -15.77
N ARG A 169 -16.48 13.91 -15.27
CA ARG A 169 -17.55 14.89 -15.55
C ARG A 169 -17.23 16.29 -15.03
N ARG A 170 -16.65 16.40 -13.83
CA ARG A 170 -16.27 17.70 -13.25
C ARG A 170 -15.14 18.35 -14.05
N ALA A 171 -14.13 17.57 -14.45
CA ALA A 171 -13.07 18.04 -15.33
C ALA A 171 -13.63 18.55 -16.67
N ALA A 172 -14.56 17.82 -17.30
CA ALA A 172 -15.20 18.24 -18.54
C ALA A 172 -16.05 19.51 -18.38
N SER A 173 -16.82 19.64 -17.29
CA SER A 173 -17.62 20.83 -17.02
C SER A 173 -16.79 22.07 -16.69
N GLY A 174 -15.66 21.90 -16.00
CA GLY A 174 -14.73 22.99 -15.69
C GLY A 174 -14.03 23.52 -16.94
N ALA A 175 -13.72 22.64 -17.90
CA ALA A 175 -13.20 23.06 -19.20
C ALA A 175 -14.22 23.86 -20.03
N ALA A 176 -15.51 23.52 -19.94
CA ALA A 176 -16.57 24.16 -20.72
C ALA A 176 -17.01 25.52 -20.16
N SER A 177 -16.86 25.78 -18.85
CA SER A 177 -17.37 27.01 -18.22
C SER A 177 -16.42 28.21 -18.30
N GLY A 178 -15.18 28.04 -18.80
CA GLY A 178 -14.17 29.11 -18.88
C GLY A 178 -13.81 29.76 -17.54
N ALA A 179 -14.33 29.22 -16.42
CA ALA A 179 -14.12 29.77 -15.09
C ALA A 179 -12.67 29.54 -14.67
N ALA A 180 -12.00 30.64 -14.34
CA ALA A 180 -10.60 30.69 -13.94
C ALA A 180 -10.33 29.89 -12.66
N SER A 181 -10.06 28.59 -12.79
CA SER A 181 -9.12 27.84 -11.95
C SER A 181 -8.67 26.59 -12.71
N GLY A 182 -7.71 26.73 -13.65
CA GLY A 182 -7.11 25.59 -14.35
C GLY A 182 -6.68 24.45 -13.42
N GLY A 183 -6.32 24.78 -12.18
CA GLY A 183 -5.97 23.82 -11.12
C GLY A 183 -7.07 22.84 -10.70
N ASP A 184 -8.35 23.22 -10.64
CA ASP A 184 -9.40 22.29 -10.17
C ASP A 184 -9.80 21.27 -11.25
N SER A 185 -9.85 21.72 -12.51
CA SER A 185 -10.10 20.86 -13.67
C SER A 185 -8.96 19.86 -13.88
N ASP A 186 -7.70 20.32 -13.77
CA ASP A 186 -6.54 19.45 -13.90
C ASP A 186 -6.43 18.46 -12.74
N LEU A 187 -6.73 18.89 -11.51
CA LEU A 187 -6.80 18.00 -10.35
C LEU A 187 -7.86 16.90 -10.54
N ASP A 188 -9.04 17.24 -11.07
CA ASP A 188 -10.08 16.24 -11.33
C ASP A 188 -9.72 15.29 -12.48
N ARG A 189 -8.97 15.76 -13.48
CA ARG A 189 -8.40 14.91 -14.54
C ARG A 189 -7.38 13.93 -13.94
N GLN A 190 -6.47 14.40 -13.10
CA GLN A 190 -5.49 13.55 -12.39
C GLN A 190 -6.18 12.52 -11.48
N ARG A 191 -7.24 12.94 -10.77
CA ARG A 191 -8.06 12.03 -9.95
C ARG A 191 -8.74 10.96 -10.79
N ALA A 192 -9.34 11.32 -11.93
CA ALA A 192 -9.96 10.36 -12.83
C ALA A 192 -8.93 9.34 -13.33
N PHE A 193 -7.77 9.79 -13.79
CA PHE A 193 -6.66 8.93 -14.22
C PHE A 193 -6.21 7.96 -13.13
N ARG A 194 -5.94 8.45 -11.91
CA ARG A 194 -5.54 7.60 -10.77
C ARG A 194 -6.62 6.59 -10.37
N LEU A 195 -7.89 6.97 -10.46
CA LEU A 195 -9.01 6.05 -10.20
C LEU A 195 -9.10 4.95 -11.26
N GLU A 196 -8.79 5.23 -12.52
CA GLU A 196 -8.73 4.21 -13.55
C GLU A 196 -7.57 3.22 -13.35
N LEU A 197 -6.41 3.68 -12.86
CA LEU A 197 -5.34 2.78 -12.44
C LEU A 197 -5.79 1.85 -11.31
N LEU A 198 -6.52 2.38 -10.32
CA LEU A 198 -7.11 1.56 -9.25
C LEU A 198 -8.15 0.56 -9.78
N LEU A 199 -8.91 0.92 -10.81
CA LEU A 199 -9.85 0.01 -11.48
C LEU A 199 -9.13 -1.12 -12.20
N ALA A 200 -8.03 -0.82 -12.92
CA ALA A 200 -7.19 -1.85 -13.53
C ALA A 200 -6.67 -2.83 -12.46
N GLY A 201 -6.23 -2.32 -11.31
CA GLY A 201 -5.85 -3.14 -10.16
C GLY A 201 -6.99 -4.03 -9.65
N CYS A 202 -8.23 -3.53 -9.59
CA CYS A 202 -9.39 -4.35 -9.23
C CYS A 202 -9.67 -5.44 -10.26
N ALA A 203 -9.56 -5.14 -11.56
CA ALA A 203 -9.73 -6.11 -12.64
C ALA A 203 -8.70 -7.25 -12.54
N VAL A 204 -7.43 -6.93 -12.26
CA VAL A 204 -6.39 -7.95 -11.99
C VAL A 204 -6.76 -8.84 -10.80
N ARG A 205 -7.27 -8.27 -9.70
CA ARG A 205 -7.72 -9.03 -8.52
C ARG A 205 -8.93 -9.92 -8.81
N LEU A 206 -9.80 -9.48 -9.72
CA LEU A 206 -10.95 -10.25 -10.23
C LEU A 206 -10.57 -11.28 -11.30
N ARG A 207 -9.28 -11.36 -11.68
CA ARG A 207 -8.77 -12.21 -12.78
C ARG A 207 -9.39 -11.87 -14.14
N ASP A 208 -9.87 -10.64 -14.31
CA ASP A 208 -10.41 -10.13 -15.57
C ASP A 208 -9.28 -9.48 -16.38
N ALA A 209 -8.55 -10.31 -17.12
CA ALA A 209 -7.40 -9.89 -17.91
C ALA A 209 -7.79 -8.94 -19.06
N GLU A 210 -8.95 -9.16 -19.68
CA GLU A 210 -9.45 -8.35 -20.79
C GLU A 210 -9.77 -6.93 -20.32
N LEU A 211 -10.49 -6.79 -19.21
CA LEU A 211 -10.78 -5.49 -18.63
C LEU A 211 -9.50 -4.78 -18.16
N ALA A 212 -8.60 -5.50 -17.48
CA ALA A 212 -7.35 -4.92 -16.97
C ALA A 212 -6.47 -4.36 -18.11
N THR A 213 -6.22 -5.17 -19.14
CA THR A 213 -5.44 -4.76 -20.31
C THR A 213 -6.15 -3.68 -21.12
N GLY A 214 -7.47 -3.76 -21.29
CA GLY A 214 -8.28 -2.74 -21.96
C GLY A 214 -8.23 -1.36 -21.28
N ILE A 215 -8.28 -1.32 -19.94
CA ILE A 215 -8.13 -0.08 -19.17
C ILE A 215 -6.71 0.50 -19.36
N LEU A 216 -5.66 -0.31 -19.16
CA LEU A 216 -4.29 0.17 -19.28
C LEU A 216 -3.95 0.61 -20.70
N ALA A 217 -4.42 -0.09 -21.72
CA ALA A 217 -4.24 0.31 -23.12
C ALA A 217 -4.92 1.65 -23.43
N ARG A 218 -6.12 1.88 -22.90
CA ARG A 218 -6.81 3.17 -23.06
C ARG A 218 -6.08 4.30 -22.34
N LEU A 219 -5.57 4.06 -21.13
CA LEU A 219 -4.75 5.02 -20.39
C LEU A 219 -3.45 5.32 -21.14
N ALA A 220 -2.75 4.29 -21.63
CA ALA A 220 -1.49 4.43 -22.36
C ALA A 220 -1.67 5.23 -23.66
N ARG A 221 -2.81 5.06 -24.36
CA ARG A 221 -3.15 5.93 -25.51
C ARG A 221 -3.43 7.38 -25.13
N ALA A 222 -3.98 7.61 -23.94
CA ALA A 222 -4.28 8.97 -23.46
C ALA A 222 -3.05 9.69 -22.90
N ALA A 223 -2.05 8.94 -22.44
CA ALA A 223 -0.77 9.44 -21.94
C ALA A 223 0.39 8.63 -22.56
N PRO A 224 0.64 8.79 -23.88
CA PRO A 224 1.65 8.00 -24.58
C PRO A 224 3.08 8.30 -24.13
N ASP A 225 3.31 9.48 -23.53
CA ASP A 225 4.61 9.91 -23.03
C ASP A 225 4.86 9.52 -21.56
N ASP A 226 3.96 8.73 -20.95
CA ASP A 226 4.12 8.23 -19.58
C ASP A 226 4.84 6.87 -19.60
N ALA A 227 6.16 6.90 -19.47
CA ALA A 227 7.00 5.70 -19.46
C ALA A 227 6.65 4.72 -18.33
N LEU A 228 6.21 5.22 -17.16
CA LEU A 228 5.81 4.38 -16.03
C LEU A 228 4.52 3.61 -16.34
N LEU A 229 3.55 4.27 -16.97
CA LEU A 229 2.31 3.67 -17.41
C LEU A 229 2.53 2.60 -18.48
N LEU A 230 3.36 2.89 -19.49
CA LEU A 230 3.74 1.93 -20.52
C LEU A 230 4.41 0.70 -19.90
N SER A 231 5.32 0.92 -18.95
CA SER A 231 5.99 -0.15 -18.20
C SER A 231 5.00 -0.97 -17.37
N ALA A 232 4.01 -0.33 -16.74
CA ALA A 232 2.96 -1.02 -15.99
C ALA A 232 2.07 -1.90 -16.90
N ALA A 233 1.69 -1.38 -18.07
CA ALA A 233 0.95 -2.14 -19.08
C ALA A 233 1.78 -3.33 -19.61
N ALA A 234 3.07 -3.12 -19.88
CA ALA A 234 3.98 -4.17 -20.29
C ALA A 234 4.12 -5.28 -19.25
N ARG A 235 4.27 -4.93 -17.96
CA ARG A 235 4.33 -5.92 -16.87
C ARG A 235 3.04 -6.75 -16.76
N LEU A 236 1.88 -6.14 -16.97
CA LEU A 236 0.62 -6.89 -17.02
C LEU A 236 0.61 -7.88 -18.19
N HIS A 237 1.05 -7.46 -19.38
CA HIS A 237 1.18 -8.36 -20.53
C HIS A 237 2.15 -9.50 -20.26
N LEU A 238 3.31 -9.25 -19.64
CA LEU A 238 4.24 -10.32 -19.21
C LEU A 238 3.55 -11.33 -18.28
N GLN A 239 2.82 -10.84 -17.27
CA GLN A 239 2.12 -11.72 -16.32
C GLN A 239 1.06 -12.61 -17.01
N LEU A 240 0.51 -12.14 -18.14
CA LEU A 240 -0.46 -12.86 -18.95
C LEU A 240 0.17 -13.71 -20.07
N GLY A 241 1.51 -13.74 -20.18
CA GLY A 241 2.23 -14.46 -21.24
C GLY A 241 2.30 -13.73 -22.59
N GLY A 242 1.83 -12.49 -22.66
CA GLY A 242 1.89 -11.63 -23.85
C GLY A 242 3.27 -10.98 -24.04
N THR A 243 4.28 -11.79 -24.35
CA THR A 243 5.68 -11.33 -24.46
C THR A 243 5.88 -10.27 -25.54
N ALA A 244 5.29 -10.45 -26.73
CA ALA A 244 5.41 -9.50 -27.84
C ALA A 244 4.78 -8.13 -27.52
N GLN A 245 3.62 -8.12 -26.86
CA GLN A 245 2.96 -6.87 -26.45
C GLN A 245 3.78 -6.17 -25.36
N ALA A 246 4.31 -6.93 -24.41
CA ALA A 246 5.17 -6.40 -23.36
C ALA A 246 6.45 -5.77 -23.93
N GLU A 247 7.13 -6.46 -24.87
CA GLU A 247 8.34 -5.97 -25.51
C GLU A 247 8.08 -4.64 -26.24
N ALA A 248 7.02 -4.55 -27.04
CA ALA A 248 6.68 -3.32 -27.75
C ALA A 248 6.47 -2.13 -26.80
N LEU A 249 5.79 -2.36 -25.67
CA LEU A 249 5.54 -1.34 -24.66
C LEU A 249 6.80 -0.97 -23.87
N PHE A 250 7.67 -1.93 -23.55
CA PHE A 250 8.96 -1.65 -22.92
C PHE A 250 9.89 -0.86 -23.83
N VAL A 251 9.95 -1.19 -25.13
CA VAL A 251 10.72 -0.42 -26.12
C VAL A 251 10.19 1.01 -26.21
N ALA A 252 8.87 1.21 -26.16
CA ALA A 252 8.28 2.55 -26.14
C ALA A 252 8.66 3.31 -24.85
N ALA A 253 8.58 2.66 -23.68
CA ALA A 253 8.99 3.24 -22.41
C ALA A 253 10.49 3.61 -22.37
N GLU A 254 11.35 2.72 -22.90
CA GLU A 254 12.80 2.94 -22.98
C GLU A 254 13.15 4.14 -23.87
N ARG A 255 12.43 4.34 -25.00
CA ARG A 255 12.64 5.52 -25.85
C ARG A 255 12.34 6.84 -25.14
N LEU A 256 11.41 6.84 -24.20
CA LEU A 256 11.03 8.02 -23.42
C LEU A 256 11.97 8.27 -22.24
N ALA A 257 12.33 7.21 -21.51
CA ALA A 257 13.17 7.30 -20.31
C ALA A 257 14.66 7.46 -20.64
N GLY A 258 15.11 6.86 -21.75
CA GLY A 258 16.52 6.68 -22.09
C GLY A 258 17.00 5.27 -21.73
N ARG A 259 17.97 4.77 -22.51
CA ARG A 259 18.46 3.39 -22.40
C ARG A 259 19.11 3.07 -21.05
N ASP A 260 19.84 4.03 -20.50
CA ASP A 260 20.58 3.86 -19.24
C ASP A 260 19.76 4.27 -18.02
N ASP A 261 18.48 4.62 -18.20
CA ASP A 261 17.55 4.93 -17.11
C ASP A 261 17.20 3.70 -16.27
N GLU A 262 17.00 3.90 -14.97
CA GLU A 262 16.65 2.88 -13.99
C GLU A 262 15.43 2.05 -14.41
N LEU A 263 14.38 2.72 -14.94
CA LEU A 263 13.14 2.09 -15.39
C LEU A 263 13.39 1.21 -16.61
N ALA A 264 14.16 1.69 -17.58
CA ALA A 264 14.48 0.95 -18.80
C ALA A 264 15.28 -0.32 -18.49
N GLN A 265 16.31 -0.21 -17.66
CA GLN A 265 17.13 -1.36 -17.23
C GLN A 265 16.29 -2.36 -16.43
N THR A 266 15.45 -1.88 -15.51
CA THR A 266 14.52 -2.73 -14.75
C THR A 266 13.53 -3.46 -15.67
N ASN A 267 12.98 -2.78 -16.68
CA ASN A 267 12.08 -3.37 -17.66
C ASN A 267 12.75 -4.49 -18.47
N ARG A 268 14.00 -4.27 -18.90
CA ARG A 268 14.79 -5.30 -19.60
C ARG A 268 15.07 -6.51 -18.69
N ALA A 269 15.38 -6.26 -17.42
CA ALA A 269 15.59 -7.33 -16.45
C ALA A 269 14.32 -8.17 -16.25
N LEU A 270 13.15 -7.52 -16.11
CA LEU A 270 11.86 -8.19 -16.00
C LEU A 270 11.49 -8.99 -17.26
N TYR A 271 11.81 -8.47 -18.44
CA TYR A 271 11.64 -9.21 -19.70
C TYR A 271 12.56 -10.44 -19.76
N ALA A 272 13.82 -10.31 -19.33
CA ALA A 272 14.75 -11.42 -19.24
C ALA A 272 14.26 -12.52 -18.27
N VAL A 273 13.70 -12.13 -17.11
CA VAL A 273 13.01 -13.05 -16.19
C VAL A 273 11.89 -13.82 -16.89
N ALA A 274 10.99 -13.11 -17.58
CA ALA A 274 9.87 -13.73 -18.27
C ALA A 274 10.31 -14.66 -19.42
N ALA A 275 11.48 -14.40 -20.02
CA ALA A 275 12.09 -15.22 -21.05
C ALA A 275 12.95 -16.38 -20.50
N GLY A 276 13.05 -16.54 -19.17
CA GLY A 276 13.89 -17.56 -18.53
C GLY A 276 15.40 -17.30 -18.67
N ARG A 277 15.81 -16.08 -19.02
CA ARG A 277 17.22 -15.67 -19.14
C ARG A 277 17.72 -15.12 -17.80
N TRP A 278 17.91 -16.03 -16.85
CA TRP A 278 18.20 -15.68 -15.46
C TRP A 278 19.56 -14.98 -15.27
N ASP A 279 20.59 -15.37 -16.02
CA ASP A 279 21.89 -14.70 -15.99
C ASP A 279 21.81 -13.25 -16.47
N ASP A 280 21.12 -13.01 -17.60
CA ASP A 280 20.88 -11.66 -18.13
C ASP A 280 20.10 -10.81 -17.12
N ALA A 281 19.03 -11.36 -16.55
CA ALA A 281 18.21 -10.68 -15.55
C ALA A 281 19.03 -10.32 -14.31
N ARG A 282 19.83 -11.25 -13.79
CA ARG A 282 20.72 -11.04 -12.65
C ARG A 282 21.68 -9.88 -12.92
N ALA A 283 22.35 -9.89 -14.08
CA ALA A 283 23.31 -8.85 -14.45
C ALA A 283 22.65 -7.47 -14.55
N LEU A 284 21.47 -7.38 -15.17
CA LEU A 284 20.73 -6.13 -15.30
C LEU A 284 20.25 -5.60 -13.94
N PHE A 285 19.69 -6.44 -13.08
CA PHE A 285 19.27 -6.02 -11.74
C PHE A 285 20.45 -5.61 -10.86
N ALA A 286 21.58 -6.30 -10.95
CA ALA A 286 22.80 -5.92 -10.24
C ALA A 286 23.33 -4.56 -10.72
N ALA A 287 23.29 -4.30 -12.04
CA ALA A 287 23.67 -3.01 -12.61
C ALA A 287 22.74 -1.87 -12.15
N VAL A 288 21.42 -2.12 -12.12
CA VAL A 288 20.44 -1.17 -11.57
C VAL A 288 20.77 -0.81 -10.13
N HIS A 289 20.99 -1.80 -9.27
CA HIS A 289 21.32 -1.54 -7.87
C HIS A 289 22.68 -0.84 -7.69
N ALA A 290 23.67 -1.17 -8.52
CA ALA A 290 24.97 -0.50 -8.48
C ALA A 290 24.88 0.99 -8.83
N ALA A 291 24.01 1.35 -9.78
CA ALA A 291 23.74 2.74 -10.15
C ALA A 291 22.79 3.45 -9.16
N HIS A 292 21.84 2.70 -8.58
CA HIS A 292 20.80 3.19 -7.67
C HIS A 292 20.78 2.34 -6.38
N PRO A 293 21.69 2.59 -5.42
CA PRO A 293 21.83 1.78 -4.21
C PRO A 293 20.60 1.77 -3.29
N ASP A 294 19.71 2.75 -3.43
CA ASP A 294 18.42 2.85 -2.75
C ASP A 294 17.34 1.93 -3.35
N ASN A 295 17.52 1.46 -4.59
CA ASN A 295 16.66 0.45 -5.18
C ASN A 295 16.98 -0.95 -4.63
N ILE A 296 16.53 -1.21 -3.40
CA ILE A 296 16.64 -2.51 -2.74
C ILE A 296 15.86 -3.63 -3.46
N ALA A 297 14.85 -3.27 -4.26
CA ALA A 297 14.06 -4.24 -5.02
C ALA A 297 14.88 -4.85 -6.17
N ALA A 298 15.74 -4.06 -6.83
CA ALA A 298 16.67 -4.57 -7.82
C ALA A 298 17.65 -5.56 -7.21
N ALA A 299 18.25 -5.25 -6.06
CA ALA A 299 19.14 -6.18 -5.35
C ALA A 299 18.41 -7.47 -4.90
N ASN A 300 17.19 -7.35 -4.38
CA ASN A 300 16.36 -8.50 -4.02
C ASN A 300 16.07 -9.38 -5.26
N ASN A 301 15.70 -8.77 -6.38
CA ASN A 301 15.43 -9.49 -7.63
C ASN A 301 16.68 -10.16 -8.21
N ALA A 302 17.86 -9.53 -8.11
CA ALA A 302 19.13 -10.14 -8.48
C ALA A 302 19.40 -11.40 -7.63
N ALA A 303 19.20 -11.32 -6.30
CA ALA A 303 19.34 -12.48 -5.42
C ALA A 303 18.32 -13.59 -5.74
N VAL A 304 17.08 -13.24 -6.12
CA VAL A 304 16.11 -14.24 -6.59
C VAL A 304 16.58 -14.92 -7.88
N CYS A 305 17.23 -14.19 -8.80
CA CYS A 305 17.82 -14.81 -9.99
C CYS A 305 18.88 -15.87 -9.62
N ASP A 306 19.65 -15.66 -8.54
CA ASP A 306 20.63 -16.64 -8.06
C ASP A 306 19.98 -17.96 -7.66
N LEU A 307 18.79 -17.92 -7.08
CA LEU A 307 18.00 -19.11 -6.79
C LEU A 307 17.62 -19.87 -8.07
N TYR A 308 17.13 -19.16 -9.09
CA TYR A 308 16.74 -19.76 -10.37
C TYR A 308 17.94 -20.29 -11.17
N LEU A 309 19.14 -19.76 -10.92
CA LEU A 309 20.42 -20.27 -11.41
C LEU A 309 20.94 -21.47 -10.59
N GLY A 310 20.15 -21.98 -9.64
CA GLY A 310 20.52 -23.14 -8.82
C GLY A 310 21.53 -22.83 -7.72
N SER A 311 21.70 -21.56 -7.34
CA SER A 311 22.67 -21.09 -6.35
C SER A 311 21.99 -20.44 -5.14
N PRO A 312 21.23 -21.20 -4.32
CA PRO A 312 20.56 -20.64 -3.15
C PRO A 312 21.57 -20.03 -2.15
N GLN A 313 22.81 -20.53 -2.08
CA GLN A 313 23.88 -19.97 -1.24
C GLN A 313 24.22 -18.54 -1.63
N ALA A 314 24.28 -18.26 -2.93
CA ALA A 314 24.53 -16.91 -3.44
C ALA A 314 23.34 -15.98 -3.13
N MET A 315 22.10 -16.46 -3.29
CA MET A 315 20.90 -15.73 -2.89
C MET A 315 20.96 -15.31 -1.41
N LEU A 316 21.19 -16.26 -0.50
CA LEU A 316 21.20 -15.98 0.94
C LEU A 316 22.34 -15.02 1.31
N ALA A 317 23.54 -15.22 0.76
CA ALA A 317 24.68 -14.34 0.99
C ALA A 317 24.42 -12.90 0.51
N ALA A 318 23.85 -12.74 -0.69
CA ALA A 318 23.50 -11.44 -1.25
C ALA A 318 22.46 -10.71 -0.40
N LEU A 319 21.38 -11.39 0.00
CA LEU A 319 20.35 -10.80 0.85
C LEU A 319 20.88 -10.47 2.26
N GLN A 320 21.77 -11.30 2.81
CA GLN A 320 22.42 -11.01 4.08
C GLN A 320 23.31 -9.76 4.01
N ALA A 321 24.10 -9.63 2.94
CA ALA A 321 24.92 -8.44 2.71
C ALA A 321 24.07 -7.18 2.54
N LEU A 322 22.97 -7.26 1.77
CA LEU A 322 22.04 -6.16 1.57
C LEU A 322 21.39 -5.72 2.89
N MET A 323 20.91 -6.66 3.70
CA MET A 323 20.33 -6.35 5.01
C MET A 323 21.35 -5.77 5.99
N ALA A 324 22.64 -6.11 5.87
CA ALA A 324 23.70 -5.51 6.67
C ALA A 324 24.03 -4.07 6.21
N ALA A 325 24.03 -3.84 4.90
CA ALA A 325 24.34 -2.54 4.30
C ALA A 325 23.20 -1.51 4.46
N ALA A 326 21.94 -1.95 4.36
CA ALA A 326 20.76 -1.10 4.41
C ALA A 326 19.67 -1.67 5.34
N PRO A 327 19.93 -1.79 6.65
CA PRO A 327 19.07 -2.53 7.58
C PRO A 327 17.64 -1.96 7.69
N ALA A 328 17.47 -0.64 7.66
CA ALA A 328 16.15 -0.01 7.71
C ALA A 328 15.33 -0.23 6.43
N ALA A 329 15.94 0.02 5.27
CA ALA A 329 15.27 -0.13 3.98
C ALA A 329 14.95 -1.61 3.69
N ALA A 330 15.92 -2.50 3.88
CA ALA A 330 15.73 -3.93 3.67
C ALA A 330 14.82 -4.57 4.72
N GLY A 331 14.90 -4.12 5.99
CA GLY A 331 14.09 -4.64 7.09
C GLY A 331 12.61 -4.25 6.98
N THR A 332 12.28 -3.16 6.29
CA THR A 332 10.89 -2.74 6.07
C THR A 332 10.26 -3.33 4.80
N SER A 333 11.03 -4.05 3.97
CA SER A 333 10.50 -4.77 2.80
C SER A 333 10.10 -6.21 3.15
N GLU A 334 8.79 -6.46 3.18
CA GLU A 334 8.23 -7.78 3.46
C GLU A 334 8.66 -8.82 2.42
N GLU A 335 8.73 -8.45 1.14
CA GLU A 335 9.16 -9.36 0.06
C GLU A 335 10.63 -9.76 0.20
N LEU A 336 11.50 -8.83 0.59
CA LEU A 336 12.92 -9.10 0.82
C LEU A 336 13.10 -10.00 2.04
N VAL A 337 12.40 -9.72 3.15
CA VAL A 337 12.41 -10.56 4.34
C VAL A 337 11.89 -11.97 4.03
N PHE A 338 10.82 -12.09 3.24
CA PHE A 338 10.29 -13.38 2.79
C PHE A 338 11.31 -14.15 1.95
N ASN A 339 11.98 -13.49 1.01
CA ASN A 339 13.01 -14.10 0.18
C ASN A 339 14.23 -14.51 1.03
N TYR A 340 14.64 -13.69 2.00
CA TYR A 340 15.70 -14.03 2.94
C TYR A 340 15.36 -15.28 3.76
N CYS A 341 14.14 -15.35 4.29
CA CYS A 341 13.65 -16.53 5.01
C CYS A 341 13.53 -17.75 4.11
N THR A 342 13.22 -17.58 2.83
CA THR A 342 13.32 -18.65 1.81
C THR A 342 14.75 -19.12 1.64
N GLY A 343 15.71 -18.19 1.59
CA GLY A 343 17.13 -18.52 1.60
C GLY A 343 17.48 -19.36 2.82
N LEU A 344 17.08 -18.96 4.04
CA LEU A 344 17.32 -19.75 5.25
C LEU A 344 16.72 -21.16 5.16
N ASP A 345 15.47 -21.30 4.69
CA ASP A 345 14.78 -22.59 4.52
C ASP A 345 15.55 -23.57 3.63
N LEU A 346 16.34 -23.06 2.68
CA LEU A 346 17.14 -23.87 1.76
C LEU A 346 18.54 -24.22 2.31
N HIS A 347 18.97 -23.61 3.41
CA HIS A 347 20.31 -23.78 3.98
C HIS A 347 20.36 -24.47 5.33
N TYR A 348 19.30 -24.31 6.12
CA TYR A 348 19.25 -24.77 7.49
C TYR A 348 17.99 -25.56 7.73
N ASP A 349 18.08 -26.51 8.66
CA ASP A 349 16.95 -27.32 9.11
C ASP A 349 16.77 -27.28 10.63
N GLY A 350 15.57 -27.66 11.07
CA GLY A 350 15.26 -27.91 12.48
C GLY A 350 15.55 -26.72 13.40
N PRO A 351 16.19 -26.94 14.58
CA PRO A 351 16.44 -25.87 15.55
C PRO A 351 17.32 -24.73 15.02
N ARG A 352 18.27 -25.01 14.12
CA ARG A 352 19.16 -23.98 13.56
C ARG A 352 18.42 -23.02 12.65
N LEU A 353 17.53 -23.55 11.82
CA LEU A 353 16.65 -22.75 10.96
C LEU A 353 15.76 -21.82 11.80
N HIS A 354 15.12 -22.39 12.82
CA HIS A 354 14.25 -21.63 13.73
C HIS A 354 15.02 -20.49 14.41
N ALA A 355 16.20 -20.78 14.97
CA ALA A 355 17.05 -19.78 15.61
C ALA A 355 17.51 -18.67 14.63
N ALA A 356 17.86 -19.02 13.39
CA ALA A 356 18.26 -18.05 12.36
C ALA A 356 17.11 -17.12 11.97
N LYS A 357 15.89 -17.66 11.80
CA LYS A 357 14.68 -16.88 11.54
C LYS A 357 14.31 -15.99 12.73
N ALA A 358 14.38 -16.51 13.96
CA ALA A 358 14.11 -15.73 15.17
C ALA A 358 15.07 -14.55 15.34
N ARG A 359 16.38 -14.76 15.10
CA ARG A 359 17.38 -13.69 15.10
C ARG A 359 17.08 -12.65 14.02
N LYS A 360 16.77 -13.09 12.80
CA LYS A 360 16.43 -12.15 11.72
C LYS A 360 15.17 -11.36 12.03
N MET A 361 14.15 -11.98 12.61
CA MET A 361 12.94 -11.30 13.05
C MET A 361 13.23 -10.22 14.10
N ALA A 362 14.09 -10.49 15.07
CA ALA A 362 14.53 -9.49 16.04
C ALA A 362 15.24 -8.30 15.38
N GLU A 363 16.13 -8.55 14.41
CA GLU A 363 16.79 -7.48 13.65
C GLU A 363 15.76 -6.62 12.87
N VAL A 364 14.86 -7.25 12.14
CA VAL A 364 13.80 -6.59 11.35
C VAL A 364 12.86 -5.76 12.22
N ALA A 365 12.50 -6.28 13.39
CA ALA A 365 11.59 -5.63 14.33
C ALA A 365 12.09 -4.31 14.91
N THR A 366 13.38 -3.99 14.74
CA THR A 366 13.96 -2.68 15.08
C THR A 366 13.45 -1.58 14.15
N TRP A 367 13.11 -1.94 12.90
CA TRP A 367 12.77 -1.00 11.82
C TRP A 367 11.33 -1.14 11.34
N ALA A 368 10.76 -2.34 11.45
CA ALA A 368 9.41 -2.64 10.99
C ALA A 368 8.34 -1.94 11.85
N GLY A 369 7.43 -1.23 11.18
CA GLY A 369 6.27 -0.58 11.79
C GLY A 369 5.15 -1.55 12.21
N ASP A 370 4.03 -1.00 12.66
CA ASP A 370 2.91 -1.77 13.24
C ASP A 370 2.18 -2.69 12.23
N GLY A 371 2.31 -2.38 10.93
CA GLY A 371 1.59 -3.07 9.86
C GLY A 371 2.36 -4.21 9.19
N PHE A 372 3.55 -4.55 9.70
CA PHE A 372 4.45 -5.49 9.03
C PHE A 372 3.88 -6.92 9.03
N ALA A 373 3.77 -7.53 7.84
CA ALA A 373 3.23 -8.87 7.66
C ALA A 373 4.17 -9.93 8.26
N THR A 374 3.81 -10.43 9.44
CA THR A 374 4.55 -11.47 10.17
C THR A 374 4.72 -12.78 9.38
N SER A 375 3.85 -13.03 8.39
CA SER A 375 4.00 -14.15 7.45
C SER A 375 5.31 -14.16 6.66
N ALA A 376 5.96 -12.99 6.50
CA ALA A 376 7.26 -12.86 5.83
C ALA A 376 8.35 -13.72 6.49
N PHE A 377 8.28 -13.96 7.81
CA PHE A 377 9.28 -14.77 8.52
C PHE A 377 9.14 -16.28 8.29
N LYS A 378 8.02 -16.73 7.68
CA LYS A 378 7.70 -18.15 7.50
C LYS A 378 7.89 -18.97 8.78
N LEU A 379 7.44 -18.42 9.91
CA LEU A 379 7.40 -19.09 11.20
C LEU A 379 5.98 -19.58 11.48
N PRO A 380 5.79 -20.77 12.06
CA PRO A 380 4.46 -21.30 12.32
C PRO A 380 3.69 -20.38 13.27
N HIS A 381 2.49 -19.99 12.85
CA HIS A 381 1.49 -19.42 13.75
C HIS A 381 0.83 -20.60 14.45
N HIS A 382 1.29 -20.98 15.63
CA HIS A 382 0.49 -21.88 16.45
C HIS A 382 -0.77 -21.12 16.87
N HIS A 383 -1.87 -21.30 16.14
CA HIS A 383 -3.19 -21.08 16.69
C HIS A 383 -3.25 -21.94 17.96
N GLN A 384 -3.41 -21.30 19.12
CA GLN A 384 -3.93 -22.00 20.29
C GLN A 384 -5.25 -22.63 19.84
N GLN A 385 -5.24 -23.94 19.61
CA GLN A 385 -6.45 -24.73 19.65
C GLN A 385 -6.98 -24.56 21.08
N GLN A 386 -7.94 -23.66 21.23
CA GLN A 386 -8.85 -23.69 22.37
C GLN A 386 -9.61 -25.01 22.24
N GLN A 387 -9.25 -25.98 23.08
CA GLN A 387 -10.12 -27.07 23.47
C GLN A 387 -10.97 -26.61 24.64
#